data_AF-A0A9E5QME4-F1
#
_entry.id   AF-A0A9E5QME4-F1
#
_cell.length_a   1.000
_cell.length_b   1.000
_cell.length_c   1.000
_cell.angle_alpha   90.00
_cell.angle_beta   90.00
_cell.angle_gamma   90.00
#
_symmetry.space_group_name_H-M   'P 1'
#
loop_
_entity.id
_entity.type
_entity.pdbx_description
1 polymer ?
#
loop_
_entity_poly.entity_id
_entity_poly.type
_entity_poly.pdbx_seq_one_letter_code
_entity_poly.pdbx_strand_id
1 'polypeptide(L)' 'MRSDSDTAAVQVHRDDGWQDYFVGSARPGSCHSIVDVSKRVALHYRLDEVSQLVSQGQPAAVPGHLWQKLVKRAQAR' A
#
# COMPACT_ATOMS: atom_id res chain seq x y z
N MET A 1 -4.47 26.51 11.40
CA MET A 1 -4.33 25.75 10.14
C MET A 1 -4.74 24.32 10.44
N ARG A 2 -5.72 23.78 9.71
CA ARG A 2 -6.24 22.43 9.96
C ARG A 2 -5.18 21.42 9.54
N SER A 3 -4.93 20.45 10.41
CA SER A 3 -4.02 19.32 10.19
C SER A 3 -4.41 18.58 8.92
N ASP A 4 -3.63 18.74 7.86
CA ASP A 4 -3.66 17.83 6.73
C ASP A 4 -3.32 16.46 7.28
N SER A 5 -4.32 15.58 7.28
CA SER A 5 -4.17 14.21 7.75
C SER A 5 -3.07 13.58 6.92
N ASP A 6 -1.96 13.29 7.60
CA ASP A 6 -0.72 12.67 7.12
C ASP A 6 -1.03 11.23 6.67
N THR A 7 -1.82 11.14 5.61
CA THR A 7 -2.18 9.91 4.96
C THR A 7 -0.89 9.45 4.29
N ALA A 8 -0.37 8.28 4.70
CA ALA A 8 0.87 7.73 4.17
C ALA A 8 0.98 7.99 2.67
N ALA A 9 2.04 8.67 2.24
CA ALA A 9 2.21 9.06 0.84
C ALA A 9 2.04 7.82 -0.05
N VAL A 10 1.10 7.90 -1.01
CA VAL A 10 0.85 6.82 -1.97
C VAL A 10 1.26 7.30 -3.35
N GLN A 11 2.16 6.56 -3.99
CA GLN A 11 2.45 6.74 -5.41
C GLN A 11 1.67 5.69 -6.20
N VAL A 12 0.97 6.13 -7.25
CA VAL A 12 0.16 5.26 -8.10
C VAL A 12 0.73 5.27 -9.50
N HIS A 13 1.19 4.11 -9.97
CA HIS A 13 1.66 3.93 -11.34
C HIS A 13 0.61 3.14 -12.12
N ARG A 14 0.46 3.48 -13.39
CA ARG A 14 -0.46 2.80 -14.32
C ARG A 14 0.33 2.42 -15.56
N ASP A 15 0.39 1.14 -15.87
CA ASP A 15 1.11 0.63 -17.04
C ASP A 15 0.47 -0.66 -17.55
N ASP A 16 0.30 -0.80 -18.87
CA ASP A 16 -0.31 -1.99 -19.52
C ASP A 16 -1.62 -2.51 -18.88
N GLY A 17 -2.46 -1.59 -18.40
CA GLY A 17 -3.71 -1.91 -17.70
C GLY A 17 -3.53 -2.45 -16.28
N TRP A 18 -2.31 -2.43 -15.75
CA TRP A 18 -2.01 -2.58 -14.33
C TRP A 18 -2.09 -1.26 -13.58
N GLN A 19 -2.41 -1.37 -12.29
CA GLN A 19 -2.35 -0.27 -11.34
C GLN A 19 -1.56 -0.66 -10.10
N ASP A 20 -0.39 -0.06 -9.96
CA ASP A 20 0.56 -0.31 -8.89
C ASP A 20 0.47 0.81 -7.84
N TYR A 21 0.31 0.42 -6.59
CA TYR A 21 0.20 1.32 -5.44
C TYR A 21 1.41 1.15 -4.54
N PHE A 22 2.29 2.14 -4.50
CA PHE A 22 3.42 2.17 -3.58
C PHE A 22 3.06 2.99 -2.35
N VAL A 23 3.04 2.36 -1.17
CA VAL A 23 2.75 3.04 0.10
C VAL A 23 4.03 3.30 0.89
N GLY A 24 4.07 4.43 1.61
CA GLY A 24 5.22 4.79 2.42
C GLY A 24 6.46 5.07 1.56
N SER A 25 7.61 4.50 1.96
CA SER A 25 8.86 4.64 1.19
C SER A 25 9.10 3.52 0.18
N ALA A 26 8.10 2.68 -0.10
CA ALA A 26 8.23 1.62 -1.10
C ALA A 26 8.58 2.18 -2.48
N ARG A 27 9.54 1.53 -3.15
CA ARG A 27 10.01 1.86 -4.51
C ARG A 27 10.24 0.57 -5.32
N PRO A 28 10.19 0.65 -6.66
CA PRO A 28 10.58 -0.47 -7.51
C PRO A 28 11.97 -1.00 -7.15
N GLY A 29 12.11 -2.32 -7.04
CA GLY A 29 13.39 -2.98 -6.69
C GLY A 29 13.65 -3.17 -5.19
N SER A 30 12.89 -2.52 -4.29
CA SER A 30 13.06 -2.65 -2.83
C SER A 30 11.72 -2.69 -2.09
N CYS A 31 10.78 -3.52 -2.55
CA CYS A 31 9.48 -3.67 -1.93
C CYS A 31 8.94 -5.10 -1.98
N HIS A 32 7.97 -5.35 -1.11
CA HIS A 32 7.10 -6.52 -1.14
C HIS A 32 5.77 -6.17 -1.77
N SER A 33 5.13 -7.14 -2.40
CA SER A 33 3.90 -6.92 -3.14
C SER A 33 2.76 -7.82 -2.67
N ILE A 34 1.54 -7.28 -2.67
CA ILE A 34 0.30 -8.05 -2.71
C ILE A 34 -0.34 -7.78 -4.07
N VAL A 35 -0.58 -8.84 -4.83
CA VAL A 35 -1.09 -8.76 -6.21
C VAL A 35 -2.51 -9.32 -6.26
N ASP A 36 -3.39 -8.63 -6.98
CA ASP A 36 -4.69 -9.15 -7.42
C ASP A 36 -4.75 -9.11 -8.94
N VAL A 37 -4.47 -10.27 -9.55
CA VAL A 37 -4.40 -10.45 -11.01
C VAL A 37 -5.76 -10.26 -11.66
N SER A 38 -6.86 -10.63 -10.97
CA SER A 38 -8.22 -10.51 -11.53
C SER A 38 -8.62 -9.07 -11.81
N LYS A 39 -8.03 -8.14 -11.05
CA LYS A 39 -8.26 -6.69 -11.17
C LYS A 39 -7.06 -5.94 -11.73
N ARG A 40 -5.96 -6.65 -12.05
CA ARG A 40 -4.67 -6.07 -12.47
C ARG A 40 -4.19 -4.96 -11.54
N VAL A 41 -4.21 -5.22 -10.23
CA VAL A 41 -3.72 -4.26 -9.23
C VAL A 41 -2.64 -4.87 -8.33
N ALA A 42 -1.67 -4.07 -7.92
CA ALA A 42 -0.66 -4.48 -6.95
C ALA A 42 -0.46 -3.41 -5.88
N LEU A 43 -0.23 -3.85 -4.64
CA LEU A 43 0.13 -3.00 -3.50
C LEU A 43 1.55 -3.33 -3.07
N HIS A 44 2.42 -2.33 -3.16
CA HIS A 44 3.84 -2.40 -2.83
C HIS A 44 4.13 -1.68 -1.51
N TYR A 45 4.85 -2.34 -0.63
CA TYR A 45 5.17 -1.87 0.72
C TYR A 45 6.54 -2.37 1.17
N ARG A 46 7.13 -1.76 2.19
CA ARG A 46 8.31 -2.30 2.86
C ARG A 46 7.92 -3.02 4.14
N LEU A 47 8.60 -4.14 4.45
CA LEU A 47 8.27 -4.95 5.63
C LEU A 47 8.52 -4.26 6.96
N ASP A 48 9.53 -3.39 7.03
CA ASP A 48 9.91 -2.61 8.20
C ASP A 48 8.94 -1.46 8.49
N GLU A 49 8.17 -1.01 7.50
CA GLU A 49 7.20 0.09 7.64
C GLU A 49 5.76 -0.40 7.89
N VAL A 50 5.47 -1.70 7.73
CA VAL A 50 4.09 -2.23 7.76
C VAL A 50 3.33 -1.84 9.03
N SER A 51 3.95 -1.99 10.21
CA SER A 51 3.27 -1.69 11.47
C SER A 51 2.90 -0.21 11.60
N GLN A 52 3.78 0.69 11.12
CA GLN A 52 3.52 2.12 11.09
C GLN A 52 2.40 2.45 10.09
N LEU A 53 2.50 1.91 8.87
CA LEU A 53 1.51 2.10 7.81
C LEU A 53 0.12 1.66 8.25
N VAL A 54 0.00 0.49 8.89
CA VAL A 54 -1.28 -0.02 9.40
C VAL A 54 -1.83 0.88 10.51
N SER A 55 -0.98 1.40 11.40
CA SER A 55 -1.37 2.31 12.48
C SER A 55 -1.87 3.66 11.98
N GLN A 56 -1.34 4.15 10.86
CA GLN A 56 -1.80 5.37 10.18
C GLN A 56 -3.15 5.21 9.48
N GLY A 57 -3.60 3.97 9.30
CA GLY A 57 -4.86 3.65 8.64
C GLY A 57 -4.74 3.53 7.12
N GLN A 58 -5.83 3.09 6.50
CA GLN A 58 -5.87 2.85 5.06
C GLN A 58 -5.78 4.17 4.26
N PRO A 59 -4.83 4.31 3.33
CA PRO A 59 -4.84 5.43 2.40
C PRO A 59 -6.03 5.37 1.44
N ALA A 60 -6.70 6.50 1.20
CA ALA A 60 -7.91 6.57 0.36
C ALA A 60 -7.70 6.04 -1.08
N ALA A 61 -6.49 6.21 -1.63
CA ALA A 61 -6.15 5.74 -2.96
C ALA A 61 -6.02 4.21 -3.05
N VAL A 62 -5.66 3.53 -1.95
CA VAL A 62 -5.36 2.09 -1.95
C VAL A 62 -6.66 1.28 -1.90
N PRO A 63 -6.83 0.28 -2.78
CA PRO A 63 -7.99 -0.61 -2.75
C PRO A 63 -8.10 -1.35 -1.42
N GLY A 64 -9.26 -1.25 -0.75
CA GLY A 64 -9.45 -1.81 0.59
C GLY A 64 -9.18 -3.31 0.70
N HIS A 65 -9.52 -4.08 -0.33
CA HIS A 65 -9.25 -5.53 -0.35
C HIS A 65 -7.74 -5.85 -0.31
N LEU A 66 -6.87 -5.03 -0.92
CA LEU A 66 -5.41 -5.18 -0.82
C LEU A 66 -4.90 -4.73 0.54
N TRP A 67 -5.43 -3.61 1.06
CA TRP A 67 -5.06 -3.12 2.38
C TRP A 67 -5.40 -4.12 3.49
N GLN A 68 -6.58 -4.73 3.45
CA GLN A 68 -6.98 -5.77 4.40
C GLN A 68 -6.03 -6.99 4.37
N LYS A 69 -5.51 -7.35 3.19
CA LYS A 69 -4.47 -8.39 3.08
C LYS A 69 -3.17 -7.96 3.76
N LEU A 70 -2.77 -6.69 3.64
CA LEU A 70 -1.59 -6.14 4.32
C LEU A 70 -1.77 -6.14 5.83
N VAL A 71 -2.92 -5.68 6.34
CA VAL A 71 -3.25 -5.68 7.78
C VAL A 71 -3.18 -7.10 8.35
N LYS A 72 -3.77 -8.10 7.68
CA LYS A 72 -3.69 -9.50 8.11
C LYS A 72 -2.25 -10.02 8.14
N ARG A 73 -1.42 -9.65 7.17
CA ARG A 73 0.01 -10.01 7.14
C ARG A 73 0.79 -9.36 8.29
N ALA A 74 0.43 -8.15 8.68
CA ALA A 74 1.05 -7.46 9.82
C ALA A 74 0.75 -8.15 11.16
N GLN A 75 -0.45 -8.72 11.30
CA GLN A 75 -0.91 -9.39 12.52
C GLN A 75 -0.41 -10.84 12.67
N ALA A 76 0.07 -11.44 11.58
CA ALA A 76 0.59 -12.82 11.56
C ALA A 76 2.10 -12.92 11.87
N ARG A 77 2.72 -11.82 12.31
CA ARG A 77 4.12 -11.71 12.71
C ARG A 77 4.22 -11.50 14.21
#